data_AF-A0A7C8ERZ2-F1
#
_entry.id   AF-A0A7C8ERZ2-F1
#
_cell.length_a   1.000
_cell.length_b   1.000
_cell.length_c   1.000
_cell.angle_alpha   90.00
_cell.angle_beta   90.00
_cell.angle_gamma   90.00
#
_symmetry.space_group_name_H-M   'P 1'
#
loop_
_entity.id
_entity.type
_entity.pdbx_description
1 polymer ?
#
loop_
_entity_poly.entity_id
_entity_poly.type
_entity_poly.pdbx_seq_one_letter_code
_entity_poly.pdbx_strand_id
1 'polypeptide(L)'
;MRTHEVIDIIDDKPTFDVPIMQIWSELKAGGAIKTLSPLEYITERQRAWWKGILLPALAEHSGDSIEYWETRLKLKVLPDDFQPDRVVYGKKVIDVVPSITILGKKKMSRLIEGSVNHLRDERLYGDQYSWVTEPDRELSTQHHTNNKGTTDGKFQ
;
A
#
# COMPACT_ATOMS: atom_id res chain seq x y z
N MET A 1 -19.10 12.16 13.52
CA MET A 1 -19.74 11.31 12.49
C MET A 1 -20.13 10.02 13.20
N ARG A 2 -21.39 9.57 13.12
CA ARG A 2 -21.80 8.29 13.75
C ARG A 2 -21.26 7.14 12.91
N THR A 3 -20.66 6.15 13.55
CA THR A 3 -20.08 4.97 12.92
C THR A 3 -20.86 3.76 13.41
N HIS A 4 -21.31 2.91 12.49
CA HIS A 4 -22.03 1.67 12.78
C HIS A 4 -21.14 0.50 12.36
N GLU A 5 -21.06 -0.53 13.20
CA GLU A 5 -20.16 -1.66 12.96
C GLU A 5 -20.78 -2.61 11.92
N VAL A 6 -19.96 -3.08 10.98
CA VAL A 6 -20.35 -4.13 10.04
C VAL A 6 -20.06 -5.46 10.71
N ILE A 7 -21.10 -6.26 10.94
CA ILE A 7 -20.96 -7.59 11.57
C ILE A 7 -20.55 -8.64 10.53
N ASP A 8 -21.11 -8.56 9.32
CA ASP A 8 -20.89 -9.58 8.29
C ASP A 8 -21.13 -9.03 6.88
N ILE A 9 -20.71 -9.77 5.85
CA ILE A 9 -20.99 -9.48 4.44
C ILE A 9 -21.68 -10.70 3.82
N ILE A 10 -22.97 -10.58 3.54
CA ILE A 10 -23.78 -11.65 2.93
C ILE A 10 -24.19 -11.18 1.53
N ASP A 11 -23.96 -12.00 0.50
CA ASP A 11 -24.27 -11.69 -0.91
C ASP A 11 -23.71 -10.33 -1.38
N ASP A 12 -22.44 -10.06 -1.06
CA ASP A 12 -21.73 -8.80 -1.33
C ASP A 12 -22.36 -7.54 -0.69
N LYS A 13 -23.24 -7.70 0.31
CA LYS A 13 -23.87 -6.60 1.04
C LYS A 13 -23.44 -6.59 2.51
N PRO A 14 -23.03 -5.42 3.05
CA PRO A 14 -22.68 -5.32 4.46
C PRO A 14 -23.93 -5.43 5.33
N THR A 15 -23.81 -6.20 6.40
CA THR A 15 -24.79 -6.39 7.46
C THR A 15 -24.29 -5.65 8.68
N PHE A 16 -25.14 -4.81 9.29
CA PHE A 16 -24.76 -3.93 10.39
C PHE A 16 -25.32 -4.43 11.72
N ASP A 17 -24.75 -3.95 12.82
CA ASP A 17 -25.24 -4.18 14.19
C ASP A 17 -26.64 -3.63 14.44
N VAL A 18 -27.00 -2.58 13.72
CA VAL A 18 -28.34 -2.01 13.69
C VAL A 18 -28.99 -2.18 12.32
N PRO A 19 -30.34 -2.28 12.24
CA PRO A 19 -31.03 -2.36 10.96
C PRO A 19 -30.67 -1.18 10.03
N ILE A 20 -30.41 -1.46 8.75
CA ILE A 20 -29.96 -0.43 7.79
C ILE A 20 -30.93 0.76 7.67
N MET A 21 -32.23 0.52 7.89
CA MET A 21 -33.27 1.56 7.94
C MET A 21 -33.03 2.58 9.07
N GLN A 22 -32.49 2.12 10.20
CA GLN A 22 -32.15 2.97 11.34
C GLN A 22 -30.89 3.79 11.03
N ILE A 23 -29.94 3.24 10.29
CA ILE A 23 -28.77 3.99 9.80
C ILE A 23 -29.24 5.08 8.83
N TRP A 24 -30.19 4.78 7.94
CA TRP A 24 -30.72 5.73 6.96
C TRP A 24 -31.49 6.89 7.59
N SER A 25 -32.23 6.66 8.67
CA SER A 25 -32.98 7.73 9.35
C SER A 25 -32.06 8.74 10.04
N GLU A 26 -30.80 8.38 10.30
CA GLU A 26 -29.77 9.28 10.83
C GLU A 26 -29.08 10.12 9.75
N LEU A 27 -29.25 9.77 8.47
CA LEU A 27 -28.64 10.49 7.36
C LEU A 27 -29.44 11.74 7.01
N LYS A 28 -28.72 12.84 6.77
CA LYS A 28 -29.32 14.05 6.18
C LYS A 28 -29.60 13.80 4.69
N ALA A 29 -30.64 14.43 4.15
CA ALA A 29 -30.92 14.39 2.71
C ALA A 29 -29.67 14.81 1.91
N GLY A 30 -29.24 13.98 0.96
CA GLY A 30 -28.00 14.15 0.20
C GLY A 30 -26.73 13.60 0.86
N GLY A 31 -26.83 12.95 2.03
CA GLY A 31 -25.71 12.28 2.70
C GLY A 31 -25.31 10.97 2.03
N ALA A 32 -24.04 10.59 2.18
CA ALA A 32 -23.49 9.32 1.68
C ALA A 32 -23.10 8.40 2.85
N ILE A 33 -23.33 7.09 2.67
CA ILE A 33 -22.77 6.05 3.55
C ILE A 33 -21.41 5.67 3.00
N LYS A 34 -20.37 5.80 3.83
CA LYS A 34 -19.02 5.32 3.52
C LYS A 34 -18.76 4.07 4.32
N THR A 35 -18.64 2.93 3.65
CA THR A 35 -18.11 1.71 4.25
C THR A 35 -16.60 1.87 4.43
N LEU A 36 -16.12 1.67 5.65
CA LEU A 36 -14.69 1.59 5.91
C LEU A 36 -14.26 0.15 5.59
N SER A 37 -13.40 0.01 4.59
CA SER A 37 -12.77 -1.29 4.29
C SER A 37 -11.91 -1.74 5.49
N PRO A 38 -11.70 -3.05 5.68
CA PRO A 38 -10.78 -3.55 6.71
C PRO A 38 -9.42 -2.87 6.60
N LEU A 39 -8.76 -2.65 7.75
CA LEU A 39 -7.37 -2.22 7.77
C LEU A 39 -6.50 -3.32 7.12
N GLU A 40 -6.17 -3.12 5.84
CA GLU A 40 -5.24 -4.01 5.12
C GLU A 40 -3.81 -3.66 5.52
N TYR A 41 -3.15 -4.50 6.31
CA TYR A 41 -1.73 -4.35 6.62
C TYR A 41 -0.83 -4.83 5.47
N ILE A 42 0.43 -4.41 5.48
CA ILE A 42 1.45 -4.96 4.58
C ILE A 42 1.55 -6.48 4.76
N THR A 43 1.74 -7.21 3.66
CA THR A 43 1.92 -8.66 3.75
C THR A 43 3.32 -9.00 4.25
N GLU A 44 3.49 -10.17 4.87
CA GLU A 44 4.81 -10.66 5.28
C GLU A 44 5.78 -10.74 4.09
N ARG A 45 5.28 -11.13 2.92
CA ARG A 45 6.09 -11.20 1.69
C ARG A 45 6.58 -9.81 1.25
N GLN A 46 5.70 -8.79 1.28
CA GLN A 46 6.10 -7.41 0.97
C GLN A 46 7.14 -6.90 1.98
N ARG A 47 6.96 -7.21 3.27
CA ARG A 47 7.90 -6.86 4.34
C ARG A 47 9.26 -7.55 4.15
N ALA A 48 9.24 -8.87 3.93
CA ALA A 48 10.44 -9.67 3.75
C ALA A 48 11.22 -9.26 2.50
N TRP A 49 10.54 -8.96 1.40
CA TRP A 49 11.20 -8.46 0.21
C TRP A 49 11.83 -7.09 0.45
N TRP A 50 11.09 -6.15 1.06
CA TRP A 50 11.60 -4.80 1.34
C TRP A 50 12.78 -4.81 2.33
N LYS A 51 12.59 -5.39 3.51
CA LYS A 51 13.57 -5.38 4.61
C LYS A 51 14.67 -6.44 4.47
N GLY A 52 14.37 -7.57 3.84
CA GLY A 52 15.25 -8.73 3.79
C GLY A 52 15.97 -8.93 2.47
N ILE A 53 15.51 -8.32 1.37
CA ILE A 53 16.10 -8.49 0.05
C ILE A 53 16.59 -7.16 -0.50
N LEU A 54 15.68 -6.21 -0.76
CA LEU A 54 16.03 -4.95 -1.44
C LEU A 54 17.04 -4.13 -0.65
N LEU A 55 16.71 -3.74 0.59
CA LEU A 55 17.55 -2.83 1.36
C LEU A 55 18.93 -3.42 1.70
N PRO A 56 19.05 -4.69 2.12
CA PRO A 56 20.36 -5.31 2.32
C PRO A 56 21.20 -5.36 1.04
N ALA A 57 20.62 -5.73 -0.11
CA ALA A 57 21.35 -5.79 -1.37
C ALA A 57 21.85 -4.40 -1.82
N LEU A 58 21.05 -3.34 -1.61
CA LEU A 58 21.47 -1.97 -1.90
C LEU A 58 22.60 -1.52 -0.98
N ALA A 59 22.50 -1.81 0.32
CA ALA A 59 23.53 -1.48 1.30
C ALA A 59 24.86 -2.21 0.98
N GLU A 60 24.80 -3.50 0.67
CA GLU A 60 25.97 -4.28 0.26
C GLU A 60 26.60 -3.75 -1.03
N HIS A 61 25.78 -3.39 -2.02
CA HIS A 61 26.28 -2.90 -3.30
C HIS A 61 26.91 -1.49 -3.22
N SER A 62 26.33 -0.59 -2.42
CA SER A 62 26.75 0.82 -2.35
C SER A 62 27.75 1.12 -1.23
N GLY A 63 27.78 0.30 -0.17
CA GLY A 63 28.50 0.59 1.08
C GLY A 63 27.75 1.52 2.04
N ASP A 64 26.57 2.03 1.67
CA ASP A 64 25.71 2.83 2.55
C ASP A 64 24.92 1.95 3.53
N SER A 65 24.36 2.55 4.58
CA SER A 65 23.55 1.80 5.56
C SER A 65 22.15 1.45 5.03
N ILE A 66 21.54 0.42 5.63
CA ILE A 66 20.15 0.02 5.34
C ILE A 66 19.19 1.18 5.62
N GLU A 67 19.40 1.91 6.71
CA GLU A 67 18.58 3.05 7.14
C GLU A 67 18.67 4.22 6.17
N TYR A 68 19.86 4.45 5.59
CA TYR A 68 20.05 5.45 4.54
C TYR A 68 19.16 5.13 3.33
N TRP A 69 19.23 3.91 2.81
CA TRP A 69 18.43 3.50 1.65
C TRP A 69 16.94 3.49 1.95
N GLU A 70 16.55 3.01 3.14
CA GLU A 70 15.15 3.00 3.54
C GLU A 70 14.58 4.42 3.57
N THR A 71 15.32 5.36 4.18
CA THR A 71 14.90 6.76 4.28
C THR A 71 14.84 7.41 2.90
N ARG A 72 15.88 7.22 2.08
CA ARG A 72 15.96 7.78 0.72
C ARG A 72 14.79 7.34 -0.15
N LEU A 73 14.49 6.04 -0.19
CA LEU A 73 13.42 5.49 -1.02
C LEU A 73 12.03 5.91 -0.52
N LYS A 74 11.79 5.88 0.80
CA LYS A 74 10.53 6.35 1.41
C LYS A 74 10.21 7.79 1.03
N LEU A 75 11.16 8.70 1.27
CA LEU A 75 10.98 10.12 1.00
C LEU A 75 10.90 10.44 -0.49
N LYS A 76 11.52 9.62 -1.35
CA LYS A 76 11.45 9.80 -2.79
C LYS A 76 10.12 9.35 -3.38
N VAL A 77 9.59 8.22 -2.94
CA VAL A 77 8.45 7.55 -3.58
C VAL A 77 7.12 7.94 -2.93
N LEU A 78 7.07 8.04 -1.60
CA LEU A 78 5.87 8.39 -0.85
C LEU A 78 6.19 9.49 0.19
N PRO A 79 6.58 10.71 -0.24
CA PRO A 79 6.98 11.79 0.66
C PRO A 79 5.87 12.16 1.66
N ASP A 80 4.61 12.14 1.24
CA ASP A 80 3.47 12.52 2.08
C ASP A 80 3.19 11.50 3.20
N ASP A 81 3.46 10.21 2.94
CA ASP A 81 3.26 9.15 3.94
C ASP A 81 4.44 9.04 4.91
N PHE A 82 5.63 9.47 4.49
CA PHE A 82 6.87 9.34 5.27
C PHE A 82 7.49 10.68 5.67
N GLN A 83 6.69 11.73 5.74
CA GLN A 83 7.16 13.03 6.20
C GLN A 83 7.81 12.89 7.58
N PRO A 84 9.05 13.40 7.78
CA PRO A 84 9.72 13.27 9.07
C PRO A 84 8.98 14.08 10.14
N ASP A 85 8.73 13.42 11.27
CA ASP A 85 8.16 14.06 12.45
C ASP A 85 9.27 14.53 13.38
N ARG A 86 9.16 15.78 13.85
CA ARG A 86 10.08 16.33 14.85
C ARG A 86 9.65 15.92 16.24
N VAL A 87 10.45 15.05 16.86
CA VAL A 87 10.21 14.58 18.23
C VAL A 87 11.26 15.18 19.16
N VAL A 88 10.79 15.77 20.27
CA VAL A 88 11.66 16.29 21.32
C VAL A 88 11.83 15.20 22.37
N TYR A 89 13.07 14.71 22.53
CA TYR A 89 13.42 13.73 23.56
C TYR A 89 14.36 14.39 24.59
N GLY A 90 13.76 14.88 25.67
CA GLY A 90 14.46 15.67 26.68
C GLY A 90 14.97 17.00 26.11
N LYS A 91 16.30 17.17 26.02
CA LYS A 91 16.96 18.36 25.44
C LYS A 91 17.36 18.18 23.97
N LYS A 92 17.09 17.02 23.36
CA LYS A 92 17.45 16.73 21.97
C LYS A 92 16.21 16.80 21.08
N VAL A 93 16.38 17.32 19.87
CA VAL A 93 15.39 17.26 18.80
C VAL A 93 15.86 16.22 17.79
N ILE A 94 14.98 15.30 17.43
CA ILE A 94 15.28 14.19 16.52
C ILE A 94 14.18 14.17 15.45
N ASP A 95 14.58 14.08 14.18
CA ASP A 95 13.67 13.84 13.07
C ASP A 95 13.44 12.33 12.95
N VAL A 96 12.18 11.89 13.04
CA VAL A 96 11.80 10.48 12.98
C VAL A 96 11.00 10.24 11.70
N VAL A 97 11.50 9.35 10.84
CA VAL A 97 10.78 8.93 9.63
C VAL A 97 9.86 7.75 9.99
N PRO A 98 8.57 7.80 9.63
CA PRO A 98 7.64 6.72 9.95
C PRO A 98 8.05 5.34 9.41
N SER A 99 7.64 4.29 10.13
CA SER A 99 7.85 2.89 9.73
C SER A 99 6.94 2.50 8.56
N ILE A 100 7.37 1.58 7.68
CA ILE A 100 6.53 1.05 6.59
C ILE A 100 5.24 0.37 7.09
N THR A 101 5.16 0.04 8.37
CA THR A 101 3.98 -0.59 9.00
C THR A 101 2.76 0.33 9.05
N ILE A 102 2.92 1.64 8.83
CA ILE A 102 1.79 2.57 8.67
C ILE A 102 1.07 2.37 7.33
N LEU A 103 1.72 1.72 6.36
CA LEU A 103 1.17 1.54 5.03
C LEU A 103 0.21 0.35 5.02
N GLY A 104 -0.80 0.46 4.16
CA GLY A 104 -1.56 -0.71 3.73
C GLY A 104 -0.97 -1.39 2.50
N LYS A 105 -1.45 -2.60 2.20
CA LYS A 105 -0.96 -3.45 1.09
C LYS A 105 -0.77 -2.68 -0.23
N LYS A 106 -1.77 -1.88 -0.63
CA LYS A 106 -1.73 -1.09 -1.88
C LYS A 106 -0.63 -0.03 -1.88
N LYS A 107 -0.47 0.71 -0.77
CA LYS A 107 0.59 1.73 -0.66
C LYS A 107 1.97 1.08 -0.60
N MET A 108 2.08 -0.08 0.04
CA MET A 108 3.33 -0.84 0.05
C MET A 108 3.74 -1.35 -1.34
N SER A 109 2.79 -1.83 -2.15
CA SER A 109 3.07 -2.16 -3.56
C SER A 109 3.58 -0.94 -4.33
N ARG A 110 2.93 0.22 -4.18
CA ARG A 110 3.39 1.48 -4.80
C ARG A 110 4.80 1.88 -4.34
N LEU A 111 5.10 1.71 -3.05
CA LEU A 111 6.44 1.98 -2.53
C LEU A 111 7.48 1.08 -3.20
N ILE A 112 7.20 -0.22 -3.33
CA ILE A 112 8.10 -1.20 -3.97
C ILE A 112 8.31 -0.84 -5.44
N GLU A 113 7.23 -0.75 -6.22
CA GLU A 113 7.28 -0.45 -7.66
C GLU A 113 7.97 0.88 -7.92
N GLY A 114 7.61 1.93 -7.17
CA GLY A 114 8.23 3.24 -7.28
C GLY A 114 9.71 3.24 -6.91
N SER A 115 10.13 2.40 -5.95
CA SER A 115 11.54 2.27 -5.57
C SER A 115 12.35 1.57 -6.67
N VAL A 116 11.83 0.47 -7.22
CA VAL A 116 12.47 -0.23 -8.35
C VAL A 116 12.61 0.71 -9.55
N ASN A 117 11.54 1.43 -9.91
CA ASN A 117 11.56 2.39 -11.00
C ASN A 117 12.56 3.53 -10.75
N HIS A 118 12.62 4.05 -9.52
CA HIS A 118 13.58 5.09 -9.17
C HIS A 118 15.03 4.63 -9.28
N LEU A 119 15.32 3.41 -8.79
CA LEU A 119 16.67 2.83 -8.83
C LEU A 119 17.12 2.51 -10.26
N ARG A 120 16.21 2.04 -11.09
CA ARG A 120 16.47 1.74 -12.51
C ARG A 120 16.46 2.96 -13.43
N ASP A 121 16.26 4.17 -12.90
CA ASP A 121 16.33 5.38 -13.72
C ASP A 121 17.78 5.65 -14.12
N GLU A 122 18.12 5.28 -15.36
CA GLU A 122 19.45 5.45 -15.95
C GLU A 122 19.93 6.91 -15.91
N ARG A 123 19.02 7.89 -15.87
CA ARG A 123 19.39 9.31 -15.79
C ARG A 123 19.99 9.67 -14.44
N LEU A 124 19.67 8.89 -13.40
CA LEU A 124 20.11 9.12 -12.03
C LEU A 124 21.30 8.23 -11.64
N TYR A 125 21.29 6.98 -12.09
CA TYR A 125 22.21 5.96 -11.61
C TYR A 125 22.95 5.21 -12.73
N GLY A 126 22.72 5.57 -14.00
CA GLY A 126 23.20 4.76 -15.14
C GLY A 126 22.76 3.31 -14.98
N ASP A 127 23.69 2.38 -15.22
CA ASP A 127 23.42 0.94 -15.12
C ASP A 127 23.62 0.35 -13.71
N GLN A 128 23.97 1.17 -12.72
CA GLN A 128 24.41 0.72 -11.39
C GLN A 128 23.38 -0.18 -10.68
N TYR A 129 22.09 0.13 -10.81
CA TYR A 129 21.00 -0.61 -10.16
C TYR A 129 20.07 -1.30 -11.16
N SER A 130 20.54 -1.55 -12.38
CA SER A 130 19.78 -2.26 -13.42
C SER A 130 19.36 -3.68 -13.03
N TRP A 131 20.07 -4.28 -12.06
CA TRP A 131 19.80 -5.60 -11.48
C TRP A 131 18.61 -5.65 -10.51
N VAL A 132 18.12 -4.49 -10.04
CA VAL A 132 17.00 -4.44 -9.09
C VAL A 132 15.70 -4.78 -9.81
N THR A 133 14.96 -5.77 -9.33
CA THR A 133 13.69 -6.22 -9.92
C THR A 133 12.55 -6.18 -8.90
N GLU A 134 11.30 -6.18 -9.36
CA GLU A 134 10.15 -6.35 -8.47
C GLU A 134 10.11 -7.77 -7.86
N PRO A 135 9.45 -7.97 -6.71
CA PRO A 135 9.17 -9.32 -6.20
C PRO A 135 8.41 -10.15 -7.24
N ASP A 136 8.72 -11.44 -7.33
CA ASP A 136 8.14 -12.34 -8.33
C ASP A 136 6.60 -12.26 -8.38
N ARG A 137 6.09 -12.24 -9.62
CA ARG A 137 4.69 -11.93 -9.99
C ARG A 137 3.66 -12.97 -9.61
N GLU A 138 3.99 -14.05 -8.90
CA GLU A 138 3.00 -15.03 -8.43
C GLU A 138 1.98 -14.46 -7.40
N LEU A 139 1.99 -13.15 -7.18
CA LEU A 139 1.09 -12.43 -6.28
C LEU A 139 0.43 -11.19 -6.89
N SER A 140 0.39 -11.06 -8.22
CA SER A 140 -0.67 -10.24 -8.80
C SER A 140 -1.98 -10.99 -8.55
N THR A 141 -2.72 -10.59 -7.51
CA THR A 141 -4.13 -10.97 -7.37
C THR A 141 -4.77 -10.82 -8.74
N GLN A 142 -5.23 -11.94 -9.29
CA GLN A 142 -5.94 -12.00 -10.55
C GLN A 142 -6.94 -10.84 -10.60
N HIS A 143 -6.71 -9.85 -11.45
CA HIS A 143 -7.81 -9.03 -11.91
C HIS A 143 -8.70 -9.99 -12.72
N HIS A 144 -9.76 -10.50 -12.09
CA HIS A 144 -10.88 -11.08 -12.81
C HIS A 144 -11.46 -10.00 -13.72
N THR A 145 -10.92 -9.88 -14.92
CA THR A 145 -11.67 -9.35 -16.05
C THR A 145 -12.71 -10.42 -16.39
N ASN A 146 -13.90 -10.31 -15.80
CA ASN A 146 -15.09 -10.97 -16.31
C ASN A 146 -15.41 -10.36 -17.68
N ASN A 147 -14.73 -10.82 -18.71
CA ASN A 147 -15.19 -10.67 -20.08
C ASN A 147 -16.36 -11.65 -20.26
N LYS A 148 -17.58 -11.19 -19.98
CA LYS A 148 -18.79 -11.79 -20.56
C LYS A 148 -18.81 -11.46 -22.05
N GLY A 149 -18.03 -12.24 -22.82
CA GLY A 149 -18.27 -12.41 -24.24
C GLY A 149 -19.46 -13.35 -24.40
N THR A 150 -20.67 -12.79 -24.47
CA THR A 150 -21.86 -13.53 -24.88
C THR A 150 -21.75 -13.76 -26.39
N THR A 151 -21.19 -14.90 -26.80
CA THR A 151 -21.33 -15.41 -28.15
C THR A 151 -22.72 -16.01 -28.30
N ASP A 152 -23.65 -15.21 -28.82
CA ASP A 152 -24.89 -15.73 -29.41
C ASP A 152 -24.54 -16.50 -30.69
N GLY A 153 -24.29 -17.80 -30.53
CA GLY A 153 -24.23 -18.76 -31.61
C GLY A 153 -25.63 -18.98 -32.18
N LYS A 154 -25.93 -18.31 -33.29
CA LYS A 154 -27.03 -18.67 -34.19
C LYS A 154 -26.73 -20.07 -34.77
N PHE A 155 -27.52 -21.05 -34.34
CA PHE A 155 -27.69 -22.30 -35.09
C PHE A 155 -28.39 -22.00 -36.42
N GLN A 156 -27.79 -22.46 -37.51
CA GLN A 156 -28.48 -22.75 -38.77
C GLN A 156 -29.04 -24.17 -38.72
#